data_AF-A0A3M2SY22-F1
#
_entry.id   AF-A0A3M2SY22-F1
#
_cell.length_a   1.000
_cell.length_b   1.000
_cell.length_c   1.000
_cell.angle_alpha   90.00
_cell.angle_beta   90.00
_cell.angle_gamma   90.00
#
_symmetry.space_group_name_H-M   'P 1'
#
loop_
_entity.id
_entity.type
_entity.pdbx_description
1 polymer ?
#
loop_
_entity_poly.entity_id
_entity_poly.type
_entity_poly.pdbx_seq_one_letter_code
_entity_poly.pdbx_strand_id
1 'polypeptide(L)'
;MGQRKMRAVFQAVQVIHRCVQSLKVAKQASISSLSIRALSGELLNSPVVEDVFAAVRALDSDALKDFLAGLPDSVTGDSRLQEVQNDLESLTQTYRSTEPLRSEYDHRNSVVKSTVVQQRVRLSKGRAKQPQQNIEYTKIIDRLHVVLESYLAEILVKPQDLFLHEVFLFDMKNPLKETFGPRPRFAVERALSSPFDYLISTSETSGARISTKQPATAILYQLYLESGALVNVHDLWHAFYAVFESDEGEACDEQMIMALFYRALSELKAFGMVKSSRRNVDHVAKSAWFGL
;
A
#
# COMPACT_ATOMS: atom_id res chain seq x y z
N MET A 1 -1.77 9.39 -27.24
CA MET A 1 -1.51 10.46 -26.24
C MET A 1 -1.12 9.88 -24.88
N GLY A 2 -1.89 8.95 -24.31
CA GLY A 2 -1.59 8.31 -23.01
C GLY A 2 -0.20 7.66 -22.90
N GLN A 3 0.21 6.83 -23.87
CA GLN A 3 1.55 6.19 -23.86
C GLN A 3 2.72 7.19 -23.82
N ARG A 4 2.59 8.36 -24.46
CA ARG A 4 3.63 9.41 -24.41
C ARG A 4 3.73 10.02 -23.02
N LYS A 5 2.58 10.32 -22.38
CA LYS A 5 2.54 10.79 -20.99
C LYS A 5 3.12 9.74 -20.02
N MET A 6 2.78 8.46 -20.20
CA MET A 6 3.36 7.37 -19.41
C MET A 6 4.88 7.29 -19.56
N ARG A 7 5.41 7.43 -20.78
CA ARG A 7 6.86 7.49 -21.00
C ARG A 7 7.48 8.67 -20.25
N ALA A 8 6.86 9.84 -20.28
CA ALA A 8 7.33 11.02 -19.55
C ALA A 8 7.33 10.79 -18.02
N VAL A 9 6.30 10.14 -17.47
CA VAL A 9 6.24 9.75 -16.05
C VAL A 9 7.43 8.84 -15.69
N PHE A 10 7.71 7.79 -16.46
CA PHE A 10 8.84 6.90 -16.18
C PHE A 10 10.21 7.59 -16.37
N GLN A 11 10.33 8.53 -17.30
CA GLN A 11 11.53 9.37 -17.43
C GLN A 11 11.70 10.26 -16.19
N ALA A 12 10.64 10.89 -15.69
CA ALA A 12 10.69 11.66 -14.44
C ALA A 12 11.07 10.79 -13.23
N VAL A 13 10.58 9.55 -13.15
CA VAL A 13 11.02 8.58 -12.12
C VAL A 13 12.52 8.31 -12.20
N GLN A 14 13.07 8.13 -13.41
CA GLN A 14 14.51 7.93 -13.60
C GLN A 14 15.32 9.17 -13.21
N VAL A 15 14.83 10.37 -13.54
CA VAL A 15 15.43 11.64 -13.10
C VAL A 15 15.49 11.70 -11.58
N ILE A 16 14.36 11.49 -10.90
CA ILE A 16 14.27 11.52 -9.42
C ILE A 16 15.22 10.48 -8.81
N HIS A 17 15.26 9.27 -9.37
CA HIS A 17 16.18 8.23 -8.90
C HIS A 17 17.66 8.64 -9.03
N ARG A 18 18.05 9.28 -10.14
CA ARG A 18 19.40 9.84 -10.29
C ARG A 18 19.68 10.94 -9.27
N CYS A 19 18.72 11.83 -9.02
CA CYS A 19 18.85 12.86 -7.98
C CYS A 19 19.04 12.26 -6.58
N VAL A 20 18.28 11.21 -6.24
CA VAL A 20 18.44 10.48 -4.96
C VAL A 20 19.85 9.90 -4.83
N GLN A 21 20.40 9.36 -5.93
CA GLN A 21 21.76 8.80 -5.95
C GLN A 21 22.85 9.87 -5.87
N SER A 22 22.74 10.97 -6.60
CA SER A 22 23.74 12.05 -6.60
C SER A 22 23.77 12.78 -5.27
N LEU A 23 22.61 13.03 -4.67
CA LEU A 23 22.46 13.77 -3.41
C LEU A 23 22.63 12.88 -2.17
N LYS A 24 22.84 11.57 -2.34
CA LYS A 24 23.01 10.58 -1.26
C LYS A 24 21.91 10.69 -0.18
N VAL A 25 20.67 10.86 -0.60
CA VAL A 25 19.53 10.98 0.31
C VAL A 25 19.42 9.71 1.18
N ALA A 26 19.20 9.87 2.48
CA ALA A 26 19.35 8.83 3.50
C ALA A 26 18.49 7.56 3.28
N LYS A 27 17.39 7.68 2.52
CA LYS A 27 16.56 6.54 2.12
C LYS A 27 16.73 6.30 0.62
N GLN A 28 17.60 5.36 0.26
CA GLN A 28 17.73 4.90 -1.12
C GLN A 28 16.41 4.24 -1.55
N ALA A 29 15.61 4.97 -2.31
CA ALA A 29 14.39 4.46 -2.91
C ALA A 29 14.75 3.67 -4.18
N SER A 30 14.27 2.43 -4.29
CA SER A 30 14.45 1.66 -5.51
C SER A 30 13.63 2.26 -6.66
N ILE A 31 14.10 2.10 -7.90
CA ILE A 31 13.34 2.53 -9.08
C ILE A 31 11.93 1.91 -9.13
N SER A 32 11.77 0.67 -8.66
CA SER A 32 10.47 0.00 -8.57
C SER A 32 9.54 0.68 -7.56
N SER A 33 10.04 1.03 -6.38
CA SER A 33 9.25 1.74 -5.36
C SER A 33 8.79 3.12 -5.83
N LEU A 34 9.67 3.86 -6.53
CA LEU A 34 9.35 5.15 -7.13
C LEU A 34 8.33 5.01 -8.26
N SER A 35 8.48 3.97 -9.09
CA SER A 35 7.54 3.67 -10.17
C SER A 35 6.15 3.35 -9.62
N ILE A 36 6.04 2.57 -8.55
CA ILE A 36 4.75 2.27 -7.91
C ILE A 36 4.08 3.55 -7.41
N ARG A 37 4.82 4.44 -6.76
CA ARG A 37 4.30 5.74 -6.28
C ARG A 37 3.94 6.69 -7.42
N ALA A 38 4.67 6.64 -8.54
CA ALA A 38 4.33 7.41 -9.73
C ALA A 38 3.01 6.91 -10.33
N LEU A 39 2.84 5.59 -10.38
CA LEU A 39 1.63 4.95 -10.91
C LEU A 39 0.40 5.12 -10.00
N SER A 40 0.60 5.32 -8.68
CA SER A 40 -0.48 5.73 -7.76
C SER A 40 -0.76 7.25 -7.80
N GLY A 41 0.10 8.03 -8.46
CA GLY A 41 0.01 9.50 -8.51
C GLY A 41 0.38 10.21 -7.21
N GLU A 42 1.12 9.55 -6.33
CA GLU A 42 1.53 10.08 -5.01
C GLU A 42 3.01 10.49 -4.98
N LEU A 43 3.74 10.31 -6.09
CA LEU A 43 5.20 10.52 -6.11
C LEU A 43 5.60 11.97 -5.80
N LEU A 44 4.90 12.96 -6.36
CA LEU A 44 5.22 14.39 -6.16
C LEU A 44 5.20 14.78 -4.66
N ASN A 45 4.17 14.34 -3.94
CA ASN A 45 3.98 14.62 -2.52
C ASN A 45 4.66 13.59 -1.60
N SER A 46 5.61 12.83 -2.14
CA SER A 46 6.27 11.78 -1.37
C SER A 46 7.46 12.34 -0.60
N PRO A 47 7.79 11.77 0.58
CA PRO A 47 8.92 12.25 1.37
C PRO A 47 10.26 12.14 0.61
N VAL A 48 10.34 11.27 -0.41
CA VAL A 48 11.56 11.14 -1.22
C VAL A 48 11.78 12.38 -2.08
N VAL A 49 10.72 12.95 -2.67
CA VAL A 49 10.82 14.16 -3.49
C VAL A 49 11.06 15.37 -2.59
N GLU A 50 10.41 15.44 -1.43
CA GLU A 50 10.69 16.47 -0.41
C GLU A 50 12.15 16.43 0.05
N ASP A 51 12.69 15.25 0.34
CA ASP A 51 14.10 15.08 0.74
C ASP A 51 15.05 15.48 -0.39
N VAL A 52 14.73 15.15 -1.64
CA VAL A 52 15.50 15.59 -2.82
C VAL A 52 15.49 17.12 -2.94
N PHE A 53 14.32 17.75 -2.81
CA PHE A 53 14.23 19.20 -2.86
C PHE A 53 14.96 19.89 -1.71
N ALA A 54 14.88 19.34 -0.50
CA ALA A 54 15.63 19.84 0.65
C ALA A 54 17.14 19.74 0.42
N ALA A 55 17.60 18.61 -0.12
CA ALA A 55 19.01 18.40 -0.45
C ALA A 55 19.49 19.35 -1.56
N VAL A 56 18.71 19.56 -2.63
CA VAL A 56 19.03 20.54 -3.69
C VAL A 56 19.14 21.95 -3.13
N ARG A 57 18.21 22.36 -2.26
CA ARG A 57 18.24 23.71 -1.66
C ARG A 57 19.47 23.93 -0.78
N ALA A 58 20.04 22.88 -0.20
CA ALA A 58 21.22 22.95 0.66
C ALA A 58 22.56 22.87 -0.09
N LEU A 59 22.56 22.72 -1.43
CA LEU A 59 23.78 22.64 -2.23
C LEU A 59 24.54 23.98 -2.26
N ASP A 60 25.87 23.89 -2.31
CA ASP A 60 26.73 25.02 -2.65
C ASP A 60 26.82 25.22 -4.17
N SER A 61 27.38 26.35 -4.61
CA SER A 61 27.40 26.71 -6.04
C SER A 61 28.09 25.69 -6.94
N ASP A 62 29.15 25.05 -6.44
CA ASP A 62 29.93 24.09 -7.22
C ASP A 62 29.19 22.77 -7.34
N ALA A 63 28.66 22.26 -6.22
CA ALA A 63 27.84 21.06 -6.24
C ALA A 63 26.52 21.25 -7.00
N LEU A 64 25.98 22.48 -7.02
CA LEU A 64 24.80 22.80 -7.82
C LEU A 64 25.10 22.75 -9.32
N LYS A 65 26.25 23.26 -9.76
CA LYS A 65 26.68 23.15 -11.16
C LYS A 65 26.87 21.70 -11.58
N ASP A 66 27.54 20.90 -10.75
CA ASP A 66 27.72 19.46 -11.00
C ASP A 66 26.37 18.73 -11.04
N PHE A 67 25.45 19.10 -10.15
CA PHE A 67 24.09 18.57 -10.13
C PHE A 67 23.33 18.90 -11.43
N LEU A 68 23.36 20.16 -11.86
CA LEU A 68 22.69 20.62 -13.09
C LEU A 68 23.30 19.98 -14.34
N ALA A 69 24.62 19.76 -14.38
CA ALA A 69 25.29 19.05 -15.47
C ALA A 69 24.94 17.55 -15.53
N GLY A 70 24.56 16.95 -14.39
CA GLY A 70 24.12 15.55 -14.30
C GLY A 70 22.65 15.32 -14.66
N LEU A 71 21.86 16.37 -14.86
CA LEU A 71 20.46 16.26 -15.26
C LEU A 71 20.33 15.86 -16.75
N PRO A 72 19.37 14.98 -17.10
CA PRO A 72 19.18 14.58 -18.49
C PRO A 72 18.53 15.69 -19.32
N ASP A 73 18.73 15.60 -20.65
CA ASP A 73 18.23 16.56 -21.66
C ASP A 73 16.73 16.85 -21.58
N SER A 74 15.95 15.87 -21.09
CA SER A 74 14.51 16.03 -20.86
C SER A 74 14.17 17.14 -19.88
N VAL A 75 15.07 17.46 -18.95
CA VAL A 75 14.91 18.50 -17.93
C VAL A 75 15.64 19.78 -18.34
N THR A 76 16.85 19.67 -18.90
CA THR A 76 17.67 20.84 -19.34
C THR A 76 17.13 21.52 -20.60
N GLY A 77 16.19 20.89 -21.31
CA GLY A 77 15.45 21.50 -22.41
C GLY A 77 14.39 22.54 -22.00
N ASP A 78 14.03 22.65 -20.72
CA ASP A 78 13.09 23.69 -20.24
C ASP A 78 13.78 25.06 -20.25
N SER A 79 13.20 26.02 -20.97
CA SER A 79 13.72 27.39 -21.07
C SER A 79 13.86 28.06 -19.69
N ARG A 80 12.95 27.77 -18.76
CA ARG A 80 12.99 28.31 -17.40
C ARG A 80 14.22 27.84 -16.64
N LEU A 81 14.65 26.60 -16.87
CA LEU A 81 15.83 26.03 -16.22
C LEU A 81 17.11 26.58 -16.85
N GLN A 82 17.13 26.80 -18.17
CA GLN A 82 18.25 27.42 -18.87
C GLN A 82 18.50 28.86 -18.40
N GLU A 83 17.44 29.63 -18.17
CA GLU A 83 17.58 30.97 -17.57
C GLU A 83 18.21 30.90 -16.18
N VAL A 84 17.79 29.95 -15.33
CA VAL A 84 18.38 29.74 -13.99
C VAL A 84 19.85 29.33 -14.09
N GLN A 85 20.21 28.49 -15.06
CA GLN A 85 21.61 28.11 -15.32
C GLN A 85 22.46 29.31 -15.74
N ASN A 86 21.95 30.15 -16.66
CA ASN A 86 22.65 31.36 -17.11
C ASN A 86 22.84 32.36 -15.96
N ASP A 87 21.82 32.54 -15.12
CA ASP A 87 21.90 33.41 -13.95
C ASP A 87 22.93 32.90 -12.94
N LEU A 88 22.97 31.58 -12.69
CA LEU A 88 23.97 30.94 -11.83
C LEU A 88 25.40 31.11 -12.38
N GLU A 89 25.58 30.94 -13.69
CA GLU A 89 26.86 31.15 -14.35
C GLU A 89 27.32 32.61 -14.23
N SER A 90 26.44 33.57 -14.48
CA SER A 90 26.74 35.00 -14.36
C SER A 90 27.14 35.40 -12.93
N LEU A 91 26.42 34.86 -11.93
CA LEU A 91 26.71 35.11 -10.52
C LEU A 91 28.06 34.50 -10.13
N THR A 92 28.37 33.30 -10.63
CA THR A 92 29.66 32.65 -10.31
C THR A 92 30.84 33.32 -11.03
N GLN A 93 30.67 33.82 -12.25
CA GLN A 93 31.71 34.58 -12.97
C GLN A 93 32.02 35.91 -12.28
N THR A 94 31.00 36.54 -11.69
CA THR A 94 31.13 37.78 -10.93
C THR A 94 31.81 37.54 -9.57
N TYR A 95 31.59 36.36 -8.99
CA TYR A 95 32.11 35.97 -7.69
C TYR A 95 33.44 35.23 -7.79
N ARG A 96 34.56 35.97 -7.78
CA ARG A 96 35.94 35.44 -7.87
C ARG A 96 36.53 35.05 -6.50
N SER A 97 35.71 34.51 -5.59
CA SER A 97 36.19 34.04 -4.28
C SER A 97 36.62 32.58 -4.36
N THR A 98 37.47 32.15 -3.42
CA THR A 98 37.90 30.74 -3.27
C THR A 98 36.85 29.89 -2.54
N GLU A 99 35.92 30.52 -1.82
CA GLU A 99 34.82 29.82 -1.14
C GLU A 99 33.59 29.74 -2.05
N PRO A 100 32.84 28.63 -2.07
CA PRO A 100 31.62 28.52 -2.88
C PRO A 100 30.47 29.32 -2.25
N LEU A 101 29.54 29.79 -3.09
CA LEU A 101 28.32 30.45 -2.62
C LEU A 101 27.42 29.43 -1.92
N ARG A 102 26.78 29.84 -0.83
CA ARG A 102 25.96 28.97 0.01
C ARG A 102 24.58 29.58 0.22
N SER A 103 23.56 28.74 0.15
CA SER A 103 22.17 29.16 0.38
C SER A 103 21.90 29.37 1.86
N GLU A 104 20.78 30.03 2.18
CA GLU A 104 20.28 30.09 3.57
C GLU A 104 19.89 28.72 4.16
N TYR A 105 19.67 27.72 3.31
CA TYR A 105 19.25 26.38 3.70
C TYR A 105 20.42 25.47 4.10
N ASP A 106 21.67 25.89 3.85
CA ASP A 106 22.86 25.17 4.32
C ASP A 106 22.90 25.14 5.86
N HIS A 107 23.04 23.94 6.43
CA HIS A 107 23.15 23.74 7.87
C HIS A 107 24.29 24.56 8.51
N ARG A 108 25.35 24.88 7.75
CA ARG A 108 26.48 25.70 8.23
C ARG A 108 26.11 27.17 8.48
N ASN A 109 25.04 27.66 7.86
CA ASN A 109 24.51 29.02 8.08
C ASN A 109 23.54 29.11 9.27
N SER A 110 23.21 27.98 9.91
CA SER A 110 22.37 27.95 11.10
C SER A 110 23.18 28.25 12.38
N VAL A 111 22.87 29.34 13.06
CA VAL A 111 23.55 29.74 14.31
C VAL A 111 22.71 29.27 15.49
N VAL A 112 23.26 28.42 16.36
CA VAL A 112 22.59 28.02 17.60
C VAL A 112 22.84 29.10 18.66
N LYS A 113 21.82 29.89 19.00
CA LYS A 113 21.84 30.82 20.14
C LYS A 113 21.40 30.11 21.40
N SER A 114 22.30 29.94 22.36
CA SER A 114 21.98 29.46 23.71
C SER A 114 21.59 30.63 24.61
N THR A 115 20.35 30.65 25.10
CA THR A 115 19.93 31.57 26.17
C THR A 115 19.70 30.76 27.45
N VAL A 116 20.35 31.17 28.55
CA VAL A 116 20.15 30.56 29.86
C VAL A 116 19.04 31.32 30.57
N VAL A 117 17.90 30.67 30.77
CA VAL A 117 16.79 31.22 31.56
C VAL A 117 16.52 30.24 32.69
N GLN A 118 16.69 30.68 33.94
CA GLN A 118 16.43 29.91 35.17
C GLN A 118 17.07 28.51 35.15
N GLN A 119 18.41 28.43 35.03
CA GLN A 119 19.20 27.18 35.03
C GLN A 119 18.88 26.17 33.91
N ARG A 120 17.96 26.46 32.98
CA ARG A 120 17.74 25.68 31.77
C ARG A 120 18.31 26.40 30.55
N VAL A 121 19.18 25.73 29.81
CA VAL A 121 19.70 26.22 28.53
C VAL A 121 18.63 26.02 27.46
N ARG A 122 18.07 27.10 26.94
CA ARG A 122 17.23 27.07 25.73
C ARG A 122 18.12 27.34 24.52
N LEU A 123 18.24 26.34 23.66
CA LEU A 123 18.89 26.46 22.36
C LEU A 123 17.85 26.93 21.35
N SER A 124 18.03 28.14 20.82
CA SER A 124 17.20 28.70 19.75
C SER A 124 18.04 28.81 18.48
N LYS A 125 17.51 28.37 17.33
CA LYS A 125 18.19 28.54 16.04
C LYS A 125 17.98 29.98 15.55
N GLY A 126 19.04 30.77 15.52
CA GLY A 126 19.09 32.10 14.93
C GLY A 126 19.72 32.08 13.54
N ARG A 127 19.32 33.01 12.67
CA ARG A 127 19.85 33.15 11.31
C ARG A 127 21.07 34.10 11.32
N ALA A 128 22.15 33.75 10.62
CA ALA A 128 23.30 34.64 10.43
C ALA A 128 22.97 35.78 9.44
N LYS A 129 23.60 36.95 9.58
CA LYS A 129 23.56 37.99 8.53
C LYS A 129 24.37 37.49 7.33
N GLN A 130 23.70 37.14 6.24
CA GLN A 130 24.35 36.64 5.04
C GLN A 130 24.90 37.78 4.17
N PRO A 131 26.03 37.56 3.46
CA PRO A 131 26.53 38.50 2.45
C PRO A 131 25.56 38.61 1.28
N GLN A 132 25.54 39.75 0.60
CA GLN A 132 24.59 40.07 -0.48
C GLN A 132 24.60 39.02 -1.60
N GLN A 133 25.77 38.46 -1.93
CA GLN A 133 25.94 37.43 -2.96
C GLN A 133 25.26 36.10 -2.59
N ASN A 134 25.24 35.73 -1.30
CA ASN A 134 24.53 34.53 -0.83
C ASN A 134 23.01 34.72 -0.84
N ILE A 135 22.54 35.97 -0.70
CA ILE A 135 21.12 36.30 -0.84
C ILE A 135 20.69 36.14 -2.31
N GLU A 136 21.48 36.65 -3.26
CA GLU A 136 21.21 36.44 -4.69
C GLU A 136 21.27 34.94 -5.07
N TYR A 137 22.25 34.19 -4.54
CA TYR A 137 22.30 32.74 -4.72
C TYR A 137 21.06 32.03 -4.15
N THR A 138 20.58 32.44 -2.99
CA THR A 138 19.36 31.88 -2.38
C THR A 138 18.13 32.13 -3.27
N LYS A 139 18.00 33.31 -3.89
CA LYS A 139 16.93 33.58 -4.85
C LYS A 139 17.00 32.65 -6.09
N ILE A 140 18.21 32.36 -6.57
CA ILE A 140 18.41 31.42 -7.68
C ILE A 140 17.96 30.00 -7.27
N ILE A 141 18.31 29.56 -6.06
CA ILE A 141 17.88 28.28 -5.50
C ILE A 141 16.36 28.21 -5.34
N ASP A 142 15.72 29.26 -4.84
CA ASP A 142 14.27 29.30 -4.68
C ASP A 142 13.56 29.23 -6.04
N ARG A 143 14.06 29.95 -7.05
CA ARG A 143 13.55 29.89 -8.42
C ARG A 143 13.77 28.50 -9.03
N LEU A 144 14.95 27.90 -8.84
CA LEU A 144 15.24 26.54 -9.29
C LEU A 144 14.23 25.55 -8.70
N HIS A 145 13.96 25.66 -7.40
CA HIS A 145 13.00 24.80 -6.72
C HIS A 145 11.61 24.90 -7.35
N VAL A 146 11.10 26.13 -7.57
CA VAL A 146 9.81 26.36 -8.21
C VAL A 146 9.76 25.78 -9.63
N VAL A 147 10.84 25.95 -10.40
CA VAL A 147 10.93 25.38 -11.77
C VAL A 147 10.87 23.86 -11.73
N LEU A 148 11.66 23.21 -10.86
CA LEU A 148 11.66 21.75 -10.74
C LEU A 148 10.33 21.20 -10.22
N GLU A 149 9.69 21.87 -9.27
CA GLU A 149 8.37 21.51 -8.76
C GLU A 149 7.30 21.60 -9.85
N SER A 150 7.27 22.70 -10.61
CA SER A 150 6.33 22.86 -11.73
C SER A 150 6.55 21.82 -12.83
N TYR A 151 7.81 21.55 -13.20
CA TYR A 151 8.16 20.50 -14.15
C TYR A 151 7.65 19.12 -13.71
N LEU A 152 7.86 18.75 -12.44
CA LEU A 152 7.38 17.48 -11.91
C LEU A 152 5.85 17.45 -11.83
N ALA A 153 5.19 18.54 -11.45
CA ALA A 153 3.73 18.62 -11.37
C ALA A 153 3.05 18.48 -12.75
N GLU A 154 3.66 19.02 -13.81
CA GLU A 154 3.16 18.90 -15.18
C GLU A 154 3.27 17.46 -15.72
N ILE A 155 4.32 16.73 -15.31
CA ILE A 155 4.63 15.40 -15.84
C ILE A 155 4.02 14.27 -14.99
N LEU A 156 4.09 14.36 -13.66
CA LEU A 156 3.61 13.34 -12.73
C LEU A 156 2.09 13.40 -12.55
N VAL A 157 1.38 13.12 -13.64
CA VAL A 157 -0.08 13.01 -13.65
C VAL A 157 -0.50 11.61 -13.18
N LYS A 158 -1.65 11.52 -12.50
CA LYS A 158 -2.30 10.23 -12.19
C LYS A 158 -2.60 9.47 -13.49
N PRO A 159 -2.03 8.27 -13.69
CA PRO A 159 -2.27 7.50 -14.91
C PRO A 159 -3.73 7.14 -15.16
N GLN A 160 -4.54 7.02 -14.11
CA GLN A 160 -5.98 6.72 -14.18
C GLN A 160 -6.81 7.89 -14.74
N ASP A 161 -6.28 9.11 -14.68
CA ASP A 161 -6.94 10.30 -15.25
C ASP A 161 -6.66 10.44 -16.76
N LEU A 162 -5.84 9.54 -17.34
CA LEU A 162 -5.55 9.54 -18.76
C LEU A 162 -6.71 8.91 -19.55
N PHE A 163 -7.00 9.48 -20.72
CA PHE A 163 -7.97 8.93 -21.65
C PHE A 163 -7.58 7.51 -22.10
N LEU A 164 -8.53 6.58 -22.00
CA LEU A 164 -8.34 5.15 -22.32
C LEU A 164 -7.14 4.53 -21.59
N HIS A 165 -7.00 4.82 -20.29
CA HIS A 165 -5.89 4.32 -19.49
C HIS A 165 -5.90 2.79 -19.37
N GLU A 166 -7.06 2.16 -19.45
CA GLU A 166 -7.27 0.71 -19.37
C GLU A 166 -6.59 -0.06 -20.50
N VAL A 167 -6.28 0.59 -21.63
CA VAL A 167 -5.57 -0.04 -22.76
C VAL A 167 -4.10 -0.33 -22.43
N PHE A 168 -3.51 0.42 -21.49
CA PHE A 168 -2.10 0.28 -21.11
C PHE A 168 -1.86 0.11 -19.60
N LEU A 169 -2.89 0.24 -18.77
CA LEU A 169 -2.89 -0.10 -17.35
C LEU A 169 -3.78 -1.32 -17.13
N PHE A 170 -3.19 -2.34 -16.52
CA PHE A 170 -3.90 -3.56 -16.18
C PHE A 170 -4.22 -3.59 -14.69
N ASP A 171 -5.50 -3.43 -14.33
CA ASP A 171 -5.97 -3.53 -12.95
C ASP A 171 -6.86 -4.76 -12.76
N MET A 172 -6.22 -5.90 -12.49
CA MET A 172 -6.88 -7.15 -12.11
C MET A 172 -6.34 -7.66 -10.77
N LYS A 173 -6.21 -6.75 -9.80
CA LYS A 173 -5.58 -7.07 -8.51
C LYS A 173 -6.24 -8.26 -7.80
N ASN A 174 -7.57 -8.28 -7.72
CA ASN A 174 -8.29 -9.34 -7.00
C ASN A 174 -8.25 -10.69 -7.74
N PRO A 175 -8.57 -10.78 -9.04
CA PRO A 175 -8.47 -12.04 -9.78
C PRO A 175 -7.04 -12.62 -9.78
N LEU A 176 -6.02 -11.78 -9.97
CA LEU A 176 -4.63 -12.22 -9.92
C LEU A 176 -4.24 -12.71 -8.53
N LYS A 177 -4.65 -12.00 -7.47
CA LYS A 177 -4.35 -12.40 -6.10
C LYS A 177 -4.99 -13.75 -5.77
N GLU A 178 -6.21 -14.00 -6.21
CA GLU A 178 -6.89 -15.28 -6.00
C GLU A 178 -6.25 -16.40 -6.83
N THR A 179 -5.77 -16.09 -8.04
CA THR A 179 -5.10 -17.07 -8.91
C THR A 179 -3.71 -17.45 -8.40
N PHE A 180 -2.89 -16.48 -8.01
CA PHE A 180 -1.49 -16.69 -7.60
C PHE A 180 -1.29 -16.91 -6.10
N GLY A 181 -2.26 -16.51 -5.28
CA GLY A 181 -2.28 -16.72 -3.83
C GLY A 181 -3.62 -17.31 -3.37
N PRO A 182 -3.98 -18.53 -3.86
CA PRO A 182 -5.27 -19.12 -3.56
C PRO A 182 -5.40 -19.38 -2.06
N ARG A 183 -6.60 -19.13 -1.53
CA ARG A 183 -6.95 -19.37 -0.12
C ARG A 183 -8.06 -20.43 -0.04
N PRO A 184 -7.78 -21.68 -0.41
CA PRO A 184 -8.80 -22.74 -0.51
C PRO A 184 -9.51 -22.97 0.83
N ARG A 185 -8.76 -22.87 1.94
CA ARG A 185 -9.33 -22.97 3.28
C ARG A 185 -10.41 -21.93 3.55
N PHE A 186 -10.07 -20.67 3.34
CA PHE A 186 -11.01 -19.57 3.54
C PHE A 186 -12.24 -19.73 2.64
N ALA A 187 -12.07 -20.17 1.39
CA ALA A 187 -13.16 -20.38 0.47
C ALA A 187 -14.14 -21.48 0.97
N VAL A 188 -13.62 -22.62 1.41
CA VAL A 188 -14.46 -23.72 1.96
C VAL A 188 -15.15 -23.31 3.26
N GLU A 189 -14.44 -22.69 4.21
CA GLU A 189 -15.03 -22.21 5.46
C GLU A 189 -16.11 -21.15 5.18
N ARG A 190 -15.88 -20.22 4.25
CA ARG A 190 -16.87 -19.22 3.84
C ARG A 190 -18.10 -19.88 3.22
N ALA A 191 -17.91 -20.85 2.33
CA ALA A 191 -19.01 -21.56 1.67
C ALA A 191 -19.87 -22.36 2.66
N LEU A 192 -19.26 -22.98 3.68
CA LEU A 192 -20.01 -23.71 4.71
C LEU A 192 -20.65 -22.78 5.75
N SER A 193 -20.05 -21.62 6.05
CA SER A 193 -20.61 -20.63 6.97
C SER A 193 -21.72 -19.79 6.35
N SER A 194 -21.67 -19.57 5.04
CA SER A 194 -22.62 -18.73 4.31
C SER A 194 -22.83 -19.26 2.90
N PRO A 195 -23.55 -20.39 2.75
CA PRO A 195 -23.71 -21.05 1.46
C PRO A 195 -24.45 -20.20 0.42
N PHE A 196 -25.35 -19.31 0.85
CA PHE A 196 -26.13 -18.44 -0.03
C PHE A 196 -25.33 -17.31 -0.70
N ASP A 197 -24.07 -17.10 -0.33
CA ASP A 197 -23.15 -16.27 -1.12
C ASP A 197 -22.85 -16.87 -2.49
N TYR A 198 -22.88 -18.21 -2.59
CA TYR A 198 -22.52 -18.97 -3.78
C TYR A 198 -23.74 -19.60 -4.45
N LEU A 199 -24.77 -19.92 -3.65
CA LEU A 199 -26.02 -20.47 -4.14
C LEU A 199 -27.00 -19.33 -4.40
N ILE A 200 -27.49 -19.24 -5.64
CA ILE A 200 -28.60 -18.34 -6.00
C ILE A 200 -29.84 -18.82 -5.23
N SER A 201 -30.15 -18.17 -4.11
CA SER A 201 -31.35 -18.47 -3.32
C SER A 201 -32.49 -17.53 -3.71
N THR A 202 -33.69 -18.08 -3.84
CA THR A 202 -34.92 -17.32 -4.11
C THR A 202 -35.58 -16.75 -2.85
N SER A 203 -35.02 -17.00 -1.65
CA SER A 203 -35.65 -16.59 -0.40
C SER A 203 -35.05 -15.31 0.18
N GLU A 204 -35.88 -14.28 0.33
CA GLU A 204 -35.56 -12.92 0.79
C GLU A 204 -35.14 -12.79 2.27
N THR A 205 -35.00 -13.89 3.01
CA THR A 205 -34.66 -13.85 4.44
C THR A 205 -33.16 -13.89 4.65
N SER A 206 -32.52 -12.73 4.50
CA SER A 206 -31.17 -12.47 4.99
C SER A 206 -31.19 -12.40 6.51
N GLY A 207 -31.01 -13.54 7.18
CA GLY A 207 -30.90 -13.62 8.63
C GLY A 207 -29.91 -14.71 9.02
N ALA A 208 -29.03 -14.39 9.96
CA ALA A 208 -27.94 -15.23 10.49
C ALA A 208 -28.42 -16.47 11.29
N ARG A 209 -29.55 -17.07 10.91
CA ARG A 209 -30.10 -18.28 11.53
C ARG A 209 -29.86 -19.46 10.61
N ILE A 210 -29.43 -20.57 11.20
CA ILE A 210 -29.40 -21.88 10.56
C ILE A 210 -30.84 -22.16 10.06
N SER A 211 -30.99 -22.46 8.77
CA SER A 211 -32.28 -22.76 8.14
C SER A 211 -32.16 -24.06 7.36
N THR A 212 -33.24 -24.85 7.28
CA THR A 212 -33.29 -26.10 6.51
C THR A 212 -33.06 -25.89 5.02
N LYS A 213 -33.23 -24.66 4.52
CA LYS A 213 -32.94 -24.29 3.13
C LYS A 213 -31.44 -24.32 2.80
N GLN A 214 -30.58 -24.41 3.82
CA GLN A 214 -29.13 -24.57 3.63
C GLN A 214 -28.78 -26.03 3.32
N PRO A 215 -27.68 -26.29 2.60
CA PRO A 215 -27.16 -27.64 2.46
C PRO A 215 -26.88 -28.29 3.84
N ALA A 216 -27.21 -29.57 4.00
CA ALA A 216 -26.99 -30.33 5.25
C ALA A 216 -25.57 -30.19 5.81
N THR A 217 -24.56 -30.18 4.94
CA THR A 217 -23.15 -30.03 5.33
C THR A 217 -22.83 -28.65 5.90
N ALA A 218 -23.49 -27.59 5.43
CA ALA A 218 -23.36 -26.24 5.97
C ALA A 218 -24.02 -26.11 7.35
N ILE A 219 -25.22 -26.71 7.51
CA ILE A 219 -25.94 -26.79 8.80
C ILE A 219 -25.05 -27.50 9.84
N LEU A 220 -24.56 -28.69 9.50
CA LEU A 220 -23.70 -29.46 10.40
C LEU A 220 -22.39 -28.73 10.72
N TYR A 221 -21.81 -28.02 9.75
CA TYR A 221 -20.61 -27.21 9.96
C TYR A 221 -20.84 -26.05 10.94
N GLN A 222 -21.98 -25.36 10.87
CA GLN A 222 -22.31 -24.26 11.78
C GLN A 222 -22.52 -24.76 13.21
N LEU A 223 -23.27 -25.86 13.39
CA LEU A 223 -23.40 -26.54 14.69
C LEU A 223 -22.05 -27.05 15.21
N TYR A 224 -21.23 -27.58 14.31
CA TYR A 224 -19.87 -27.96 14.60
C TYR A 224 -19.09 -26.76 15.12
N LEU A 225 -19.16 -25.57 14.52
CA LEU A 225 -18.41 -24.40 15.02
C LEU A 225 -18.79 -24.00 16.44
N GLU A 226 -20.07 -24.10 16.82
CA GLU A 226 -20.57 -23.77 18.16
C GLU A 226 -20.16 -24.79 19.24
N SER A 227 -19.80 -26.01 18.84
CA SER A 227 -19.41 -27.08 19.76
C SER A 227 -17.97 -26.95 20.33
N GLY A 228 -17.62 -27.76 21.34
CA GLY A 228 -16.27 -27.82 21.91
C GLY A 228 -15.25 -28.58 21.04
N ALA A 229 -14.02 -28.75 21.52
CA ALA A 229 -12.96 -29.47 20.79
C ALA A 229 -13.23 -30.99 20.64
N LEU A 230 -14.00 -31.56 21.57
CA LEU A 230 -14.53 -32.93 21.52
C LEU A 230 -16.06 -32.81 21.51
N VAL A 231 -16.68 -33.46 20.53
CA VAL A 231 -18.11 -33.36 20.27
C VAL A 231 -18.71 -34.76 20.39
N ASN A 232 -19.73 -34.90 21.24
CA ASN A 232 -20.53 -36.11 21.30
C ASN A 232 -21.40 -36.21 20.04
N VAL A 233 -21.32 -37.32 19.32
CA VAL A 233 -22.06 -37.52 18.06
C VAL A 233 -23.57 -37.54 18.29
N HIS A 234 -24.02 -38.06 19.43
CA HIS A 234 -25.43 -38.09 19.79
C HIS A 234 -26.01 -36.68 19.98
N ASP A 235 -25.31 -35.81 20.72
CA ASP A 235 -25.75 -34.43 20.94
C ASP A 235 -25.73 -33.62 19.64
N LEU A 236 -24.72 -33.87 18.79
CA LEU A 236 -24.63 -33.24 17.47
C LEU A 236 -25.75 -33.70 16.53
N TRP A 237 -26.15 -34.98 16.59
CA TRP A 237 -27.31 -35.51 15.88
C TRP A 237 -28.61 -34.82 16.32
N HIS A 238 -28.88 -34.75 17.63
CA HIS A 238 -30.08 -34.08 18.15
C HIS A 238 -30.13 -32.59 17.79
N ALA A 239 -28.99 -31.89 17.87
CA ALA A 239 -28.90 -30.50 17.45
C ALA A 239 -29.16 -30.34 15.94
N PHE A 240 -28.66 -31.26 15.12
CA PHE A 240 -28.90 -31.27 13.67
C PHE A 240 -30.37 -31.54 13.35
N TYR A 241 -30.97 -32.55 13.98
CA TYR A 241 -32.37 -32.92 13.79
C TYR A 241 -33.35 -31.81 14.22
N ALA A 242 -33.06 -31.12 15.32
CA ALA A 242 -33.87 -30.00 15.82
C ALA A 242 -33.99 -28.83 14.82
N VAL A 243 -32.98 -28.62 13.96
CA VAL A 243 -33.05 -27.61 12.88
C VAL A 243 -34.18 -27.95 11.90
N PHE A 244 -34.36 -29.23 11.57
CA PHE A 244 -35.40 -29.69 10.65
C PHE A 244 -36.78 -29.74 11.29
N GLU A 245 -36.88 -30.14 12.56
CA GLU A 245 -38.15 -30.06 13.30
C GLU A 245 -38.71 -28.63 13.38
N SER A 246 -37.83 -27.64 13.48
CA SER A 246 -38.23 -26.23 13.65
C SER A 246 -38.79 -25.55 12.40
N ASP A 247 -38.53 -26.09 11.20
CA ASP A 247 -38.86 -25.44 9.92
C ASP A 247 -40.00 -26.17 9.16
N GLU A 248 -40.17 -27.49 9.33
CA GLU A 248 -41.08 -28.29 8.48
C GLU A 248 -42.44 -28.66 9.07
N GLY A 249 -42.72 -28.43 10.36
CA GLY A 249 -44.09 -28.43 10.93
C GLY A 249 -44.93 -29.73 10.87
N GLU A 250 -44.56 -30.73 10.08
CA GLU A 250 -45.18 -32.06 10.01
C GLU A 250 -44.11 -33.16 9.74
N ALA A 251 -44.28 -34.31 10.40
CA ALA A 251 -43.53 -35.57 10.30
C ALA A 251 -42.28 -35.57 9.40
N CYS A 252 -41.20 -34.97 9.88
CA CYS A 252 -39.86 -35.17 9.35
C CYS A 252 -39.51 -36.67 9.30
N ASP A 253 -39.12 -37.18 8.13
CA ASP A 253 -38.61 -38.55 8.02
C ASP A 253 -37.24 -38.65 8.70
N GLU A 254 -37.25 -39.11 9.95
CA GLU A 254 -36.06 -39.29 10.78
C GLU A 254 -34.98 -40.11 10.06
N GLN A 255 -35.37 -41.13 9.27
CA GLN A 255 -34.42 -41.97 8.54
C GLN A 255 -33.71 -41.17 7.44
N MET A 256 -34.45 -40.32 6.73
CA MET A 256 -33.90 -39.44 5.71
C MET A 256 -32.95 -38.40 6.33
N ILE A 257 -33.35 -37.77 7.43
CA ILE A 257 -32.50 -36.77 8.11
C ILE A 257 -31.24 -37.44 8.69
N MET A 258 -31.36 -38.66 9.20
CA MET A 258 -30.23 -39.46 9.68
C MET A 258 -29.25 -39.76 8.53
N ALA A 259 -29.75 -40.11 7.35
CA ALA A 259 -28.92 -40.28 6.16
C ALA A 259 -28.19 -38.98 5.76
N LEU A 260 -28.89 -37.83 5.81
CA LEU A 260 -28.29 -36.52 5.54
C LEU A 260 -27.20 -36.16 6.57
N PHE A 261 -27.44 -36.45 7.85
CA PHE A 261 -26.46 -36.24 8.91
C PHE A 261 -25.19 -37.08 8.70
N TYR A 262 -25.32 -38.38 8.43
CA TYR A 262 -24.16 -39.24 8.17
C TYR A 262 -23.40 -38.82 6.91
N ARG A 263 -24.11 -38.40 5.87
CA ARG A 263 -23.50 -37.83 4.67
C ARG A 263 -22.71 -36.56 5.00
N ALA A 264 -23.32 -35.60 5.66
CA ALA A 264 -22.68 -34.34 6.06
C ALA A 264 -21.45 -34.60 6.94
N LEU A 265 -21.54 -35.53 7.90
CA LEU A 265 -20.43 -35.92 8.77
C LEU A 265 -19.28 -36.57 7.96
N SER A 266 -19.62 -37.38 6.96
CA SER A 266 -18.62 -37.97 6.05
C SER A 266 -17.91 -36.92 5.20
N GLU A 267 -18.62 -35.90 4.74
CA GLU A 267 -18.06 -34.78 3.98
C GLU A 267 -17.13 -33.92 4.85
N LEU A 268 -17.53 -33.59 6.09
CA LEU A 268 -16.66 -32.89 7.06
C LEU A 268 -15.41 -33.69 7.43
N LYS A 269 -15.53 -35.02 7.49
CA LYS A 269 -14.39 -35.92 7.66
C LYS A 269 -13.47 -35.91 6.44
N ALA A 270 -14.04 -35.90 5.22
CA ALA A 270 -13.28 -35.82 3.98
C ALA A 270 -12.53 -34.48 3.83
N PHE A 271 -13.11 -33.37 4.27
CA PHE A 271 -12.42 -32.07 4.37
C PHE A 271 -11.34 -32.03 5.45
N GLY A 272 -11.25 -33.05 6.31
CA GLY A 272 -10.26 -33.12 7.39
C GLY A 272 -10.62 -32.27 8.60
N MET A 273 -11.88 -31.81 8.73
CA MET A 273 -12.37 -31.02 9.86
C MET A 273 -12.69 -31.90 11.08
N VAL A 274 -13.06 -33.15 10.83
CA VAL A 274 -13.53 -34.11 11.84
C VAL A 274 -12.62 -35.34 11.86
N LYS A 275 -12.23 -35.79 13.05
CA LYS A 275 -11.50 -37.06 13.28
C LYS A 275 -12.20 -37.89 14.35
N SER A 276 -12.16 -39.22 14.22
CA SER A 276 -12.64 -40.13 15.27
C SER A 276 -11.79 -39.95 16.53
N SER A 277 -12.43 -39.74 17.68
CA SER A 277 -11.72 -39.74 18.96
C SER A 277 -11.36 -41.16 19.37
N ARG A 278 -10.13 -41.36 19.86
CA ARG A 278 -9.73 -42.61 20.54
C ARG A 278 -9.94 -42.54 22.06
N ARG A 279 -10.23 -41.36 22.59
CA ARG A 279 -10.33 -41.11 24.04
C ARG A 279 -11.70 -41.45 24.60
N ASN A 280 -12.76 -41.10 23.86
CA ASN A 280 -14.14 -41.35 24.25
C ASN A 280 -14.85 -42.08 23.11
N VAL A 281 -15.62 -43.11 23.46
CA VAL A 281 -16.53 -43.81 22.53
C VAL A 281 -17.61 -42.81 22.10
N ASP A 282 -18.03 -42.88 20.84
CA ASP A 282 -19.07 -42.03 20.24
C ASP A 282 -18.75 -40.52 20.18
N HIS A 283 -17.47 -40.14 20.27
CA HIS A 283 -17.04 -38.76 20.14
C HIS A 283 -16.23 -38.52 18.86
N VAL A 284 -16.44 -37.34 18.31
CA VAL A 284 -15.64 -36.76 17.23
C VAL A 284 -14.75 -35.66 17.82
N ALA A 285 -13.48 -35.65 17.42
CA ALA A 285 -12.56 -34.57 17.72
C ALA A 285 -12.54 -33.56 16.57
N LYS A 286 -12.66 -32.27 16.91
CA LYS A 286 -12.35 -31.17 15.99
C LYS A 286 -10.87 -31.27 15.60
N SER A 287 -10.60 -31.42 14.31
CA SER A 287 -9.24 -31.23 13.84
C SER A 287 -9.01 -29.74 13.68
N ALA A 288 -7.94 -29.21 14.29
CA ALA A 288 -7.37 -27.99 13.78
C ALA A 288 -7.00 -28.28 12.33
N TRP A 289 -7.61 -27.54 11.40
CA TRP A 289 -7.28 -27.67 10.00
C TRP A 289 -5.87 -27.09 9.82
N PHE A 290 -4.87 -27.95 9.97
CA PHE A 290 -3.46 -27.60 9.80
C PHE A 290 -3.10 -27.77 8.34
N GLY A 291 -2.76 -26.65 7.69
CA GLY A 291 -2.05 -26.64 6.41
C GLY A 291 -2.92 -26.67 5.16
N LEU A 292 -2.98 -25.52 4.49
CA LEU A 292 -2.58 -25.36 3.09
C LEU A 292 -1.77 -24.06 3.02
#